data_AF-A0AA85EVB4-F1
#
_entry.id   AF-A0AA85EVB4-F1
#
_cell.length_a   1.000
_cell.length_b   1.000
_cell.length_c   1.000
_cell.angle_alpha   90.00
_cell.angle_beta   90.00
_cell.angle_gamma   90.00
#
_symmetry.space_group_name_H-M   'P 1'
#
loop_
_entity.id
_entity.type
_entity.pdbx_description
1 polymer ?
#
loop_
_entity_poly.entity_id
_entity_poly.type
_entity_poly.pdbx_seq_one_letter_code
_entity_poly.pdbx_strand_id
1 'polypeptide(L)'
;MFMFKKYFTKTVTVVVKKYTKLVTYLENKWADKHASSFHSYKLFKNGVHSTLVDLGDLSQLWMDITCRSQSILEILPTLSRHQVYVLRQVPKDLMKILPVMLLAPLPGTILILPIFFAFPRIFLSRAFWTPEQCKSIDTKCLKDRFDYRTQSLLKFKLLKIIYSSPCSMNYSQPILKSLRKLASALSQASILEPISAEEICDLIPAFKGPLSLEQLDTSHLNIYRCSLPVTHNFPLYASFLPLKRI
;
A
#
# COMPACT_ATOMS: atom_id res chain seq x y z
N MET A 1 -27.51 -6.03 -15.91
CA MET A 1 -26.39 -5.79 -14.98
C MET A 1 -25.90 -7.06 -14.28
N PHE A 2 -26.77 -7.86 -13.63
CA PHE A 2 -26.40 -9.13 -12.98
C PHE A 2 -25.75 -10.17 -13.93
N MET A 3 -26.24 -10.27 -15.17
CA MET A 3 -25.67 -11.13 -16.22
C MET A 3 -24.21 -10.76 -16.56
N PHE A 4 -23.89 -9.45 -16.59
CA PHE A 4 -22.54 -8.97 -16.88
C PHE A 4 -21.57 -9.29 -15.74
N LYS A 5 -22.00 -9.15 -14.47
CA LYS A 5 -21.25 -9.60 -13.28
C LYS A 5 -20.90 -11.08 -13.34
N LYS A 6 -21.89 -11.92 -13.65
CA LYS A 6 -21.69 -13.37 -13.75
C LYS A 6 -20.76 -13.73 -14.92
N TYR A 7 -20.85 -13.02 -16.03
CA TYR A 7 -19.99 -13.24 -17.20
C TYR A 7 -18.54 -12.84 -16.95
N PHE A 8 -18.30 -11.65 -16.38
CA PHE A 8 -16.95 -11.13 -16.12
C PHE A 8 -16.22 -11.99 -15.09
N THR A 9 -16.85 -12.28 -13.95
CA THR A 9 -16.27 -13.17 -12.92
C THR A 9 -15.97 -14.54 -13.49
N LYS A 10 -16.91 -15.13 -14.26
CA LYS A 10 -16.68 -16.42 -14.94
C LYS A 10 -15.50 -16.36 -15.91
N THR A 11 -15.35 -15.26 -16.65
CA THR A 11 -14.23 -15.07 -17.58
C THR A 11 -12.90 -15.01 -16.83
N VAL A 12 -12.81 -14.24 -15.76
CA VAL A 12 -11.60 -14.16 -14.90
C VAL A 12 -11.28 -15.55 -14.32
N THR A 13 -12.28 -16.26 -13.78
CA THR A 13 -12.08 -17.61 -13.24
C THR A 13 -11.57 -18.59 -14.31
N VAL A 14 -12.07 -18.50 -15.55
CA VAL A 14 -11.59 -19.34 -16.66
C VAL A 14 -10.14 -19.01 -17.02
N VAL A 15 -9.78 -17.74 -17.10
CA VAL A 15 -8.40 -17.29 -17.38
C VAL A 15 -7.45 -17.78 -16.27
N VAL A 16 -7.81 -17.57 -15.01
CA VAL A 16 -7.07 -18.05 -13.83
C VAL A 16 -6.87 -19.57 -13.90
N LYS A 17 -7.94 -20.33 -14.20
CA LYS A 17 -7.87 -21.79 -14.30
C LYS A 17 -7.01 -22.28 -15.46
N LYS A 18 -7.02 -21.59 -16.61
CA LYS A 18 -6.14 -21.92 -17.75
C LYS A 18 -4.68 -21.64 -17.40
N TYR A 19 -4.39 -20.49 -16.80
CA TYR A 19 -3.03 -20.10 -16.46
C TYR A 19 -2.42 -21.00 -15.38
N THR A 20 -3.18 -21.35 -14.33
CA THR A 20 -2.73 -22.30 -13.31
C THR A 20 -2.40 -23.69 -13.87
N LYS A 21 -3.21 -24.19 -14.82
CA LYS A 21 -2.91 -25.43 -15.56
C LYS A 21 -1.62 -25.32 -16.37
N LEU A 22 -1.40 -24.18 -17.01
CA LEU A 22 -0.19 -23.95 -17.78
C LEU A 22 1.05 -23.96 -16.89
N VAL A 23 1.02 -23.25 -15.76
CA VAL A 23 2.14 -23.23 -14.80
C VAL A 23 2.40 -24.63 -14.24
N THR A 24 1.37 -25.37 -13.82
CA THR A 24 1.57 -26.75 -13.33
C THR A 24 2.10 -27.71 -14.40
N TYR A 25 1.68 -27.57 -15.66
CA TYR A 25 2.26 -28.33 -16.77
C TYR A 25 3.75 -28.03 -16.97
N LEU A 26 4.13 -26.75 -16.91
CA LEU A 26 5.53 -26.34 -17.04
C LEU A 26 6.36 -26.89 -15.87
N GLU A 27 5.87 -26.80 -14.63
CA GLU A 27 6.54 -27.37 -13.46
C GLU A 27 6.98 -28.81 -13.69
N ASN A 28 6.03 -29.66 -14.12
CA ASN A 28 6.28 -31.07 -14.37
C ASN A 28 7.27 -31.29 -15.51
N LYS A 29 7.17 -30.49 -16.58
CA LYS A 29 8.07 -30.58 -17.74
C LYS A 29 9.52 -30.19 -17.41
N TRP A 30 9.70 -29.29 -16.45
CA TRP A 30 11.01 -28.72 -16.11
C TRP A 30 11.65 -29.32 -14.86
N ALA A 31 10.87 -30.00 -14.01
CA ALA A 31 11.36 -30.70 -12.82
C ALA A 31 12.53 -31.65 -13.14
N ASP A 32 12.43 -32.38 -14.25
CA ASP A 32 13.41 -33.40 -14.62
C ASP A 32 14.66 -32.83 -15.33
N LYS A 33 14.59 -31.60 -15.85
CA LYS A 33 15.66 -31.04 -16.70
C LYS A 33 16.63 -30.09 -15.99
N HIS A 34 16.20 -29.38 -14.94
CA HIS A 34 17.03 -28.36 -14.28
C HIS A 34 16.77 -28.27 -12.76
N ALA A 35 17.41 -29.14 -11.98
CA ALA A 35 17.27 -29.19 -10.51
C ALA A 35 17.67 -27.88 -9.79
N SER A 36 18.69 -27.16 -10.29
CA SER A 36 19.16 -25.91 -9.68
C SER A 36 18.18 -24.74 -9.85
N SER A 37 17.45 -24.67 -10.97
CA SER A 37 16.45 -23.62 -11.25
C SER A 37 15.06 -23.95 -10.70
N PHE A 38 14.86 -25.17 -10.22
CA PHE A 38 13.57 -25.65 -9.70
C PHE A 38 13.11 -24.89 -8.44
N HIS A 39 14.04 -24.44 -7.59
CA HIS A 39 13.70 -23.63 -6.41
C HIS A 39 13.06 -22.29 -6.80
N SER A 40 13.65 -21.57 -7.76
CA SER A 40 13.11 -20.31 -8.30
C SER A 40 11.75 -20.53 -8.97
N TYR A 41 11.56 -21.68 -9.62
CA TYR A 41 10.29 -22.04 -10.22
C TYR A 41 9.19 -22.27 -9.18
N LYS A 42 9.51 -22.97 -8.08
CA LYS A 42 8.56 -23.19 -6.97
C LYS A 42 8.12 -21.87 -6.32
N LEU A 43 9.06 -20.94 -6.11
CA LEU A 43 8.74 -19.58 -5.64
C LEU A 43 7.84 -18.84 -6.64
N PHE A 44 8.15 -18.94 -7.94
CA PHE A 44 7.35 -18.34 -9.00
C PHE A 44 5.91 -18.87 -9.00
N LYS A 45 5.72 -20.19 -8.92
CA LYS A 45 4.40 -20.83 -8.86
C LYS A 45 3.59 -20.34 -7.66
N ASN A 46 4.21 -20.27 -6.49
CA ASN A 46 3.55 -19.78 -5.28
C ASN A 46 3.12 -18.31 -5.42
N GLY A 47 4.01 -17.46 -5.95
CA GLY A 47 3.71 -16.04 -6.18
C GLY A 47 2.61 -15.83 -7.22
N VAL A 48 2.62 -16.60 -8.31
CA VAL A 48 1.54 -16.63 -9.30
C VAL A 48 0.22 -17.01 -8.63
N HIS A 49 0.21 -18.08 -7.85
CA HIS A 49 -1.02 -18.56 -7.23
C HIS A 49 -1.64 -17.48 -6.32
N SER A 50 -0.83 -16.88 -5.44
CA SER A 50 -1.27 -15.77 -4.59
C SER A 50 -1.81 -14.59 -5.41
N THR A 51 -1.09 -14.20 -6.48
CA THR A 51 -1.50 -13.07 -7.34
C THR A 51 -2.83 -13.33 -8.04
N LEU A 52 -3.10 -14.57 -8.44
CA LEU A 52 -4.36 -14.95 -9.08
C LEU A 52 -5.53 -14.99 -8.09
N VAL A 53 -5.28 -15.33 -6.82
CA VAL A 53 -6.28 -15.21 -5.75
C VAL A 53 -6.62 -13.73 -5.54
N ASP A 54 -5.62 -12.87 -5.38
CA ASP A 54 -5.80 -11.42 -5.21
C ASP A 54 -6.54 -10.78 -6.41
N LEU A 55 -6.26 -11.25 -7.63
CA LEU A 55 -6.98 -10.83 -8.84
C LEU A 55 -8.46 -11.25 -8.81
N GLY A 56 -8.74 -12.43 -8.27
CA GLY A 56 -10.10 -12.89 -8.02
C GLY A 56 -10.85 -11.93 -7.11
N ASP A 57 -10.27 -11.59 -5.97
CA ASP A 57 -10.86 -10.68 -4.98
C ASP A 57 -11.07 -9.28 -5.56
N LEU A 58 -10.07 -8.76 -6.30
CA LEU A 58 -10.17 -7.49 -7.00
C LEU A 58 -11.32 -7.50 -8.02
N SER A 59 -11.45 -8.58 -8.80
CA SER A 59 -12.50 -8.70 -9.81
C SER A 59 -13.90 -8.69 -9.19
N GLN A 60 -14.08 -9.39 -8.05
CA GLN A 60 -15.35 -9.44 -7.34
C GLN A 60 -15.70 -8.06 -6.79
N LEU A 61 -14.74 -7.40 -6.12
CA LEU A 61 -14.92 -6.07 -5.56
C LEU A 61 -15.22 -5.03 -6.64
N TRP A 62 -14.48 -5.04 -7.75
CA TRP A 62 -14.71 -4.11 -8.86
C TRP A 62 -16.10 -4.29 -9.46
N MET A 63 -16.55 -5.55 -9.60
CA MET A 63 -17.91 -5.84 -10.08
C MET A 63 -18.98 -5.39 -9.10
N ASP A 64 -18.76 -5.49 -7.80
CA ASP A 64 -19.69 -4.98 -6.78
C ASP A 64 -19.83 -3.46 -6.85
N ILE A 65 -18.71 -2.74 -6.98
CA ILE A 65 -18.70 -1.28 -7.16
C ILE A 65 -19.44 -0.89 -8.44
N THR A 66 -19.07 -1.51 -9.57
CA THR A 66 -19.65 -1.21 -10.89
C THR A 66 -21.14 -1.55 -10.94
N CYS A 67 -21.58 -2.66 -10.33
CA CYS A 67 -22.98 -3.06 -10.30
C CYS A 67 -23.85 -2.19 -9.40
N ARG A 68 -23.29 -1.59 -8.35
CA ARG A 68 -24.01 -0.67 -7.48
C ARG A 68 -24.06 0.76 -8.04
N SER A 69 -23.32 1.03 -9.12
CA SER A 69 -23.16 2.37 -9.71
C SER A 69 -22.75 3.44 -8.69
N GLN A 70 -22.03 3.03 -7.64
CA GLN A 70 -21.59 3.91 -6.57
C GLN A 70 -20.25 4.54 -6.90
N SER A 71 -20.06 5.80 -6.51
CA SER A 71 -18.75 6.43 -6.58
C SER A 71 -17.79 5.77 -5.59
N ILE A 72 -16.49 5.75 -5.90
CA ILE A 72 -15.47 5.17 -5.00
C ILE A 72 -15.47 5.89 -3.64
N LEU A 73 -15.84 7.18 -3.60
CA LEU A 73 -15.90 7.98 -2.38
C LEU A 73 -16.99 7.52 -1.42
N GLU A 74 -18.16 7.17 -1.95
CA GLU A 74 -19.31 6.73 -1.14
C GLU A 74 -19.10 5.33 -0.55
N ILE A 75 -18.42 4.45 -1.27
CA ILE A 75 -18.23 3.06 -0.82
C ILE A 75 -17.03 2.93 0.13
N LEU A 76 -16.03 3.79 0.03
CA LEU A 76 -14.80 3.74 0.84
C LEU A 76 -15.03 3.58 2.35
N PRO A 77 -15.94 4.32 3.02
CA PRO A 77 -16.18 4.16 4.46
C PRO A 77 -16.83 2.81 4.83
N THR A 78 -17.47 2.14 3.88
CA THR A 78 -18.14 0.84 4.09
C THR A 78 -17.21 -0.36 3.83
N LEU A 79 -16.06 -0.12 3.19
CA LEU A 79 -15.12 -1.17 2.83
C LEU A 79 -14.29 -1.63 4.03
N SER A 80 -14.04 -2.94 4.10
CA SER A 80 -13.12 -3.49 5.08
C SER A 80 -11.67 -3.07 4.76
N ARG A 81 -10.79 -3.10 5.78
CA ARG A 81 -9.36 -2.79 5.59
C ARG A 81 -8.73 -3.63 4.49
N HIS A 82 -9.11 -4.90 4.39
CA HIS A 82 -8.64 -5.81 3.36
C HIS A 82 -9.15 -5.41 1.97
N GLN A 83 -10.42 -5.04 1.83
CA GLN A 83 -10.99 -4.59 0.56
C GLN A 83 -10.34 -3.29 0.06
N VAL A 84 -10.04 -2.35 0.97
CA VAL A 84 -9.30 -1.12 0.64
C VAL A 84 -7.88 -1.45 0.15
N TYR A 85 -7.23 -2.42 0.80
CA TYR A 85 -5.93 -2.92 0.35
C TYR A 85 -6.03 -3.52 -1.05
N VAL A 86 -6.98 -4.42 -1.29
CA VAL A 86 -7.18 -5.09 -2.59
C VAL A 86 -7.41 -4.07 -3.71
N LEU A 87 -8.32 -3.12 -3.50
CA LEU A 87 -8.65 -2.09 -4.49
C LEU A 87 -7.44 -1.23 -4.88
N ARG A 88 -6.55 -0.96 -3.92
CA ARG A 88 -5.44 -0.03 -4.10
C ARG A 88 -4.15 -0.70 -4.57
N GLN A 89 -3.82 -1.83 -3.98
CA GLN A 89 -2.50 -2.45 -4.08
C GLN A 89 -2.43 -3.49 -5.20
N VAL A 90 -3.47 -4.33 -5.32
CA VAL A 90 -3.49 -5.45 -6.27
C VAL A 90 -3.37 -4.99 -7.73
N PRO A 91 -4.06 -3.92 -8.20
CA PRO A 91 -3.88 -3.46 -9.58
C PRO A 91 -2.43 -3.04 -9.89
N LYS A 92 -1.74 -2.41 -8.94
CA LYS A 92 -0.35 -1.98 -9.11
C LYS A 92 0.60 -3.16 -9.16
N ASP A 93 0.40 -4.10 -8.24
CA ASP A 93 1.19 -5.32 -8.19
C ASP A 93 0.97 -6.13 -9.46
N LEU A 94 -0.27 -6.24 -9.96
CA LEU A 94 -0.57 -6.92 -11.21
C LEU A 94 0.15 -6.29 -12.41
N MET A 95 0.12 -4.97 -12.57
CA MET A 95 0.81 -4.27 -13.65
C MET A 95 2.33 -4.51 -13.62
N LYS A 96 2.90 -4.61 -12.41
CA LYS A 96 4.32 -4.89 -12.22
C LYS A 96 4.70 -6.32 -12.56
N ILE A 97 3.85 -7.28 -12.19
CA ILE A 97 4.08 -8.72 -12.38
C ILE A 97 3.72 -9.16 -13.82
N LEU A 98 2.85 -8.42 -14.51
CA LEU A 98 2.34 -8.76 -15.84
C LEU A 98 3.44 -9.15 -16.84
N PRO A 99 4.56 -8.40 -16.97
CA PRO A 99 5.66 -8.80 -17.86
C PRO A 99 6.24 -10.17 -17.51
N VAL A 100 6.41 -10.46 -16.22
CA VAL A 100 6.93 -11.75 -15.74
C VAL A 100 5.94 -12.87 -16.01
N MET A 101 4.64 -12.63 -15.80
CA MET A 101 3.59 -13.62 -16.09
C MET A 101 3.44 -13.91 -17.59
N LEU A 102 3.73 -12.95 -18.47
CA LEU A 102 3.69 -13.18 -19.91
C LEU A 102 4.94 -13.92 -20.42
N LEU A 103 6.11 -13.64 -19.83
CA LEU A 103 7.39 -14.20 -20.28
C LEU A 103 7.70 -15.57 -19.65
N ALA A 104 7.44 -15.77 -18.36
CA ALA A 104 7.72 -17.01 -17.65
C ALA A 104 7.14 -18.29 -18.29
N PRO A 105 5.96 -18.28 -18.95
CA PRO A 105 5.44 -19.48 -19.60
C PRO A 105 6.08 -19.83 -20.95
N LEU A 106 6.89 -18.94 -21.53
CA LEU A 106 7.52 -19.16 -22.84
C LEU A 106 8.69 -20.16 -22.74
N PRO A 107 8.91 -20.99 -23.78
CA PRO A 107 10.08 -21.87 -23.81
C PRO A 107 11.37 -21.04 -23.79
N GLY A 108 12.33 -21.42 -22.94
CA GLY A 108 13.65 -20.75 -22.84
C GLY A 108 13.77 -19.67 -21.75
N THR A 109 12.67 -19.25 -21.12
CA THR A 109 12.71 -18.17 -20.10
C THR A 109 13.16 -18.62 -18.71
N ILE A 110 13.45 -19.91 -18.51
CA ILE A 110 14.16 -20.43 -17.33
C ILE A 110 15.50 -19.74 -17.10
N LEU A 111 16.19 -19.33 -18.16
CA LEU A 111 17.44 -18.58 -18.04
C LEU A 111 17.22 -17.14 -17.56
N ILE A 112 16.03 -16.59 -17.81
CA ILE A 112 15.66 -15.21 -17.48
C ILE A 112 15.00 -15.13 -16.09
N LEU A 113 14.37 -16.21 -15.62
CA LEU A 113 13.69 -16.26 -14.32
C LEU A 113 14.62 -15.85 -13.15
N PRO A 114 15.88 -16.32 -13.06
CA PRO A 114 16.83 -15.84 -12.05
C PRO A 114 17.06 -14.32 -12.08
N ILE A 115 17.02 -13.68 -13.26
CA ILE A 115 17.20 -12.23 -13.39
C ILE A 115 16.03 -11.48 -12.72
N PHE A 116 14.80 -11.95 -12.90
CA PHE A 116 13.63 -11.36 -12.22
C PHE A 116 13.74 -11.49 -10.69
N PHE A 117 14.26 -12.62 -10.21
CA PHE A 117 14.51 -12.84 -8.78
C PHE A 117 15.74 -12.10 -8.24
N ALA A 118 16.70 -11.74 -9.08
CA ALA A 118 17.83 -10.89 -8.72
C ALA A 118 17.39 -9.43 -8.49
N PHE A 119 16.36 -8.98 -9.22
CA PHE A 119 15.79 -7.62 -9.08
C PHE A 119 14.31 -7.65 -8.65
N PRO A 120 13.99 -8.24 -7.48
CA PRO A 120 12.62 -8.53 -7.08
C PRO A 120 11.81 -7.24 -6.82
N ARG A 121 12.47 -6.14 -6.46
CA ARG A 121 11.83 -4.83 -6.25
C ARG A 121 11.32 -4.19 -7.54
N ILE A 122 11.85 -4.56 -8.71
CA ILE A 122 11.48 -3.96 -10.00
C ILE A 122 10.39 -4.80 -10.67
N PHE A 123 10.58 -6.12 -10.72
CA PHE A 123 9.74 -7.01 -11.54
C PHE A 123 8.69 -7.80 -10.75
N LEU A 124 8.85 -7.92 -9.43
CA LEU A 124 8.04 -8.82 -8.61
C LEU A 124 7.27 -8.06 -7.53
N SER A 125 6.09 -8.57 -7.18
CA SER A 125 5.36 -8.13 -5.99
C SER A 125 5.80 -8.93 -4.76
N ARG A 126 5.31 -8.51 -3.59
CA ARG A 126 5.56 -9.16 -2.31
C ARG A 126 5.20 -10.66 -2.32
N ALA A 127 4.22 -11.07 -3.13
CA ALA A 127 3.79 -12.47 -3.26
C ALA A 127 4.90 -13.43 -3.73
N PHE A 128 5.92 -12.92 -4.42
CA PHE A 128 7.01 -13.73 -4.97
C PHE A 128 8.26 -13.74 -4.10
N TRP A 129 8.28 -12.96 -3.01
CA TRP A 129 9.47 -12.79 -2.19
C TRP A 129 9.54 -13.86 -1.12
N THR A 130 10.76 -14.25 -0.76
CA THR A 130 10.96 -15.12 0.42
C THR A 130 10.60 -14.36 1.69
N PRO A 131 10.25 -15.05 2.80
CA PRO A 131 9.95 -14.38 4.07
C PRO A 131 11.14 -13.56 4.59
N GLU A 132 12.37 -14.00 4.32
CA GLU A 132 13.61 -13.29 4.67
C GLU A 132 13.77 -12.00 3.84
N GLN A 133 13.50 -12.07 2.53
CA GLN A 133 13.48 -10.90 1.67
C GLN A 133 12.41 -9.91 2.11
N CYS A 134 11.22 -10.38 2.47
CA CYS A 134 10.16 -9.52 3.01
C CYS A 134 10.64 -8.80 4.27
N LYS A 135 11.22 -9.52 5.24
CA LYS A 135 11.74 -8.91 6.47
C LYS A 135 12.85 -7.90 6.20
N SER A 136 13.82 -8.23 5.35
CA SER A 136 14.93 -7.32 5.04
C SER A 136 14.46 -6.07 4.28
N ILE A 137 13.51 -6.22 3.36
CA ILE A 137 12.93 -5.10 2.62
C ILE A 137 12.06 -4.25 3.54
N ASP A 138 11.20 -4.86 4.35
CA ASP A 138 10.34 -4.15 5.29
C ASP A 138 11.17 -3.38 6.32
N THR A 139 12.21 -3.99 6.89
CA THR A 139 13.12 -3.33 7.84
C THR A 139 13.89 -2.19 7.19
N LYS A 140 14.39 -2.36 5.95
CA LYS A 140 15.02 -1.27 5.20
C LYS A 140 14.03 -0.15 4.94
N CYS A 141 12.83 -0.46 4.45
CA CYS A 141 11.78 0.54 4.25
C CYS A 141 11.37 1.22 5.55
N LEU A 142 11.38 0.53 6.70
CA LEU A 142 11.14 1.18 7.99
C LEU A 142 12.30 2.13 8.35
N LYS A 143 13.56 1.69 8.23
CA LYS A 143 14.72 2.55 8.46
C LYS A 143 14.72 3.80 7.59
N ASP A 144 14.42 3.65 6.30
CA ASP A 144 14.32 4.76 5.35
C ASP A 144 13.20 5.76 5.75
N ARG A 145 12.09 5.28 6.33
CA ARG A 145 11.02 6.16 6.86
C ARG A 145 11.44 6.91 8.12
N PHE A 146 12.14 6.22 9.01
CA PHE A 146 12.63 6.77 10.27
C PHE A 146 13.96 7.50 10.07
N ASP A 147 14.33 7.85 8.83
CA ASP A 147 15.53 8.63 8.58
C ASP A 147 15.49 9.96 9.37
N TYR A 148 16.60 10.27 10.03
CA TYR A 148 16.73 11.42 10.91
C TYR A 148 16.34 12.73 10.20
N ARG A 149 16.67 12.86 8.92
CA ARG A 149 16.32 14.03 8.12
C ARG A 149 14.80 14.22 8.03
N THR A 150 14.08 13.13 7.74
CA THR A 150 12.62 13.13 7.63
C THR A 150 11.98 13.45 8.98
N GLN A 151 12.48 12.84 10.06
CA GLN A 151 11.99 13.09 11.42
C GLN A 151 12.22 14.54 11.87
N SER A 152 13.43 15.06 11.67
CA SER A 152 13.79 16.43 12.03
C SER A 152 12.93 17.44 11.27
N LEU A 153 12.72 17.22 9.98
CA LEU A 153 11.89 18.07 9.14
C LEU A 153 10.41 18.00 9.56
N LEU A 154 9.88 16.81 9.84
CA LEU A 154 8.51 16.64 10.37
C LEU A 154 8.34 17.33 11.73
N LYS A 155 9.28 17.15 12.65
CA LYS A 155 9.28 17.78 13.97
C LYS A 155 9.29 19.30 13.85
N PHE A 156 10.19 19.86 13.04
CA PHE A 156 10.27 21.29 12.80
C PHE A 156 8.97 21.85 12.22
N LYS A 157 8.40 21.16 11.22
CA LYS A 157 7.13 21.53 10.59
C LYS A 157 5.95 21.48 11.56
N LEU A 158 5.86 20.46 12.40
CA LEU A 158 4.83 20.35 13.44
C LEU A 158 4.98 21.46 14.48
N LEU A 159 6.21 21.73 14.96
CA LEU A 159 6.47 22.82 15.89
C LEU A 159 6.09 24.18 15.28
N LYS A 160 6.40 24.42 14.00
CA LYS A 160 5.98 25.64 13.30
C LYS A 160 4.46 25.83 13.38
N ILE A 161 3.67 24.78 13.08
CA ILE A 161 2.21 24.83 13.19
C ILE A 161 1.78 25.09 14.63
N ILE A 162 2.36 24.39 15.60
CA ILE A 162 1.98 24.53 17.02
C ILE A 162 2.26 25.93 17.55
N TYR A 163 3.34 26.59 17.12
CA TYR A 163 3.67 27.95 17.56
C TYR A 163 2.98 29.05 16.74
N SER A 164 2.64 28.80 15.47
CA SER A 164 1.92 29.78 14.64
C SER A 164 0.39 29.75 14.85
N SER A 165 -0.16 28.60 15.22
CA SER A 165 -1.59 28.34 15.37
C SER A 165 -2.28 29.10 16.53
N PRO A 166 -1.69 29.25 17.73
CA PRO A 166 -2.30 29.96 18.86
C PRO A 166 -2.48 31.46 18.63
N CYS A 167 -1.65 32.07 17.76
CA CYS A 167 -1.67 33.50 17.50
C CYS A 167 -2.67 33.93 16.41
N SER A 168 -3.26 32.98 15.68
CA SER A 168 -4.03 33.25 14.46
C SER A 168 -5.51 32.85 14.51
N MET A 169 -5.93 32.04 15.48
CA MET A 169 -7.24 31.36 15.44
C MET A 169 -7.82 31.20 16.84
N ASN A 170 -9.12 31.50 16.98
CA ASN A 170 -9.90 31.29 18.22
C ASN A 170 -10.20 29.79 18.43
N TYR A 171 -9.20 28.99 18.79
CA TYR A 171 -9.41 27.58 19.12
C TYR A 171 -10.03 27.41 20.50
N SER A 172 -10.81 26.34 20.67
CA SER A 172 -11.35 25.96 21.97
C SER A 172 -10.22 25.53 22.93
N GLN A 173 -10.44 25.75 24.23
CA GLN A 173 -9.50 25.37 25.30
C GLN A 173 -8.96 23.93 25.22
N PRO A 174 -9.74 22.87 24.89
CA PRO A 174 -9.20 21.52 24.77
C PRO A 174 -8.17 21.37 23.65
N ILE A 175 -8.33 22.09 22.53
CA ILE A 175 -7.39 22.07 21.41
C ILE A 175 -6.06 22.72 21.85
N LEU A 176 -6.11 23.89 22.48
CA LEU A 176 -4.91 24.56 22.98
C LEU A 176 -4.16 23.71 24.02
N LYS A 177 -4.89 23.06 24.95
CA LYS A 177 -4.31 22.13 25.92
C LYS A 177 -3.62 20.96 25.23
N SER A 178 -4.27 20.35 24.24
CA SER A 178 -3.71 19.23 23.47
C SER A 178 -2.47 19.63 22.66
N LEU A 179 -2.44 20.83 22.08
CA LEU A 179 -1.27 21.36 21.37
C LEU A 179 -0.09 21.62 22.29
N ARG A 180 -0.32 22.17 23.49
CA ARG A 180 0.76 22.38 24.48
C ARG A 180 1.34 21.05 24.95
N LYS A 181 0.48 20.05 25.23
CA LYS A 181 0.92 18.69 25.56
C LYS A 181 1.73 18.05 24.42
N LEU A 182 1.31 18.26 23.17
CA LEU A 182 2.02 17.77 22.01
C LEU A 182 3.40 18.45 21.86
N ALA A 183 3.50 19.76 22.13
CA ALA A 183 4.76 20.49 22.12
C ALA A 183 5.73 19.97 23.19
N SER A 184 5.24 19.77 24.42
CA SER A 184 6.06 19.23 25.51
C SER A 184 6.52 17.81 25.20
N ALA A 185 5.62 16.95 24.72
CA ALA A 185 5.96 15.59 24.31
C ALA A 185 7.00 15.56 23.17
N LEU A 186 6.87 16.40 22.14
CA LEU A 186 7.86 16.49 21.06
C LEU A 186 9.21 17.02 21.52
N SER A 187 9.24 17.92 22.52
CA SER A 187 10.48 18.41 23.13
C SER A 187 11.15 17.32 23.97
N GLN A 188 10.36 16.49 24.65
CA GLN A 188 10.81 15.40 25.51
C GLN A 188 11.10 14.10 24.76
N ALA A 189 10.56 13.88 23.55
CA ALA A 189 10.73 12.66 22.76
C ALA A 189 12.18 12.35 22.33
N SER A 190 13.14 13.22 22.65
CA SER A 190 14.57 12.89 22.61
C SER A 190 14.98 11.93 23.75
N ILE A 191 14.15 11.84 24.78
CA ILE A 191 14.31 11.04 25.99
C ILE A 191 13.38 9.84 25.83
N LEU A 192 13.93 8.65 26.05
CA LEU A 192 13.42 7.34 25.66
C LEU A 192 12.18 6.87 26.46
N GLU A 193 11.27 7.78 26.83
CA GLU A 193 10.12 7.45 27.66
C GLU A 193 8.87 7.22 26.80
N PRO A 194 8.23 6.02 26.89
CA PRO A 194 7.06 5.71 26.09
C PRO A 194 5.84 6.51 26.59
N ILE A 195 5.20 7.25 25.69
CA ILE A 195 3.95 7.98 25.96
C ILE A 195 2.86 6.97 26.37
N SER A 196 2.18 7.23 27.48
CA SER A 196 1.10 6.36 27.97
C SER A 196 -0.13 6.40 27.05
N ALA A 197 -0.93 5.32 27.01
CA ALA A 197 -2.10 5.25 26.13
C ALA A 197 -3.14 6.35 26.42
N GLU A 198 -3.25 6.78 27.68
CA GLU A 198 -4.14 7.83 28.13
C GLU A 198 -3.69 9.21 27.62
N GLU A 199 -2.39 9.47 27.62
CA GLU A 199 -1.81 10.69 27.05
C GLU A 199 -2.07 10.80 25.54
N ILE A 200 -2.08 9.69 24.81
CA ILE A 200 -2.39 9.68 23.37
C ILE A 200 -3.84 10.13 23.13
N CYS A 201 -4.78 9.69 23.97
CA CYS A 201 -6.18 10.10 23.86
C CYS A 201 -6.36 11.62 24.05
N ASP A 202 -5.58 12.22 24.94
CA ASP A 202 -5.58 13.67 25.17
C ASP A 202 -5.07 14.51 23.98
N LEU A 203 -4.37 13.89 23.04
CA LEU A 203 -3.86 14.56 21.84
C LEU A 203 -4.88 14.58 20.68
N ILE A 204 -5.93 13.75 20.74
CA ILE A 204 -6.95 13.63 19.69
C ILE A 204 -7.54 14.99 19.26
N PRO A 205 -7.86 15.94 20.17
CA PRO A 205 -8.41 17.24 19.78
C PRO A 205 -7.52 18.05 18.83
N ALA A 206 -6.19 17.97 18.97
CA ALA A 206 -5.25 18.64 18.08
C ALA A 206 -5.33 18.09 16.65
N PHE A 207 -5.43 16.77 16.50
CA PHE A 207 -5.52 16.07 15.21
C PHE A 207 -6.89 16.15 14.54
N LYS A 208 -7.94 16.49 15.29
CA LYS A 208 -9.26 16.83 14.71
C LYS A 208 -9.38 18.31 14.30
N GLY A 209 -8.53 19.17 14.84
CA GLY A 209 -8.49 20.60 14.51
C GLY A 209 -7.30 20.96 13.63
N PRO A 210 -6.34 21.76 14.14
CA PRO A 210 -5.24 22.34 13.35
C PRO A 210 -4.27 21.33 12.72
N LEU A 211 -4.21 20.10 13.24
CA LEU A 211 -3.40 19.02 12.70
C LEU A 211 -4.23 18.00 11.92
N SER A 212 -5.45 18.35 11.51
CA SER A 212 -6.26 17.53 10.61
C SER A 212 -5.62 17.44 9.23
N LEU A 213 -5.66 16.26 8.61
CA LEU A 213 -5.12 16.01 7.27
C LEU A 213 -5.66 16.98 6.20
N GLU A 214 -6.86 17.54 6.42
CA GLU A 214 -7.50 18.51 5.53
C GLU A 214 -6.89 19.92 5.63
N GLN A 215 -6.30 20.26 6.78
CA GLN A 215 -5.71 21.57 7.05
C GLN A 215 -4.19 21.59 6.85
N LEU A 216 -3.56 20.42 6.75
CA LEU A 216 -2.13 20.33 6.46
C LEU A 216 -1.83 20.69 5.01
N ASP A 217 -0.79 21.49 4.84
CA ASP A 217 -0.27 21.80 3.51
C ASP A 217 0.23 20.54 2.78
N THR A 218 0.11 20.56 1.45
CA THR A 218 0.53 19.50 0.53
C THR A 218 1.98 19.07 0.73
N SER A 219 2.85 19.99 1.15
CA SER A 219 4.26 19.68 1.45
C SER A 219 4.42 18.73 2.65
N HIS A 220 3.49 18.72 3.60
CA HIS A 220 3.46 17.75 4.71
C HIS A 220 2.93 16.40 4.24
N LEU A 221 1.85 16.42 3.46
CA LEU A 221 1.27 15.20 2.88
C LEU A 221 2.27 14.47 1.99
N ASN A 222 3.10 15.19 1.23
CA ASN A 222 4.14 14.57 0.41
C ASN A 222 5.21 13.85 1.24
N ILE A 223 5.57 14.38 2.41
CA ILE A 223 6.52 13.70 3.31
C ILE A 223 5.90 12.43 3.89
N TYR A 224 4.62 12.46 4.28
CA TYR A 224 3.87 11.28 4.71
C TYR A 224 3.66 10.24 3.59
N ARG A 225 3.52 10.69 2.35
CA ARG A 225 3.41 9.80 1.17
C ARG A 225 4.73 9.11 0.89
N CYS A 226 5.84 9.82 0.94
CA CYS A 226 7.18 9.23 0.78
C CYS A 226 7.54 8.25 1.91
N SER A 227 6.96 8.41 3.11
CA SER A 227 7.18 7.50 4.25
C SER A 227 6.17 6.34 4.34
N LEU A 228 5.22 6.19 3.41
CA LEU A 228 4.31 5.04 3.38
C LEU A 228 4.57 4.23 2.09
N PRO A 229 5.13 3.00 2.18
CA PRO A 229 5.55 2.21 1.00
C PRO A 229 4.39 1.77 0.09
N VAL A 230 3.14 2.01 0.50
CA VAL A 230 1.94 1.70 -0.30
C VAL A 230 1.58 2.85 -1.26
N THR A 231 2.30 3.99 -1.20
CA THR A 231 1.86 5.22 -1.87
C THR A 231 2.79 5.73 -2.97
N HIS A 232 3.59 4.86 -3.60
CA HIS A 232 4.23 5.25 -4.86
C HIS A 232 3.23 5.18 -6.04
N ASN A 233 2.97 6.36 -6.58
CA ASN A 233 2.59 6.74 -7.95
C ASN A 233 1.38 6.05 -8.60
N PHE A 234 0.19 6.56 -8.26
CA PHE A 234 -0.87 6.92 -9.21
C PHE A 234 -1.67 8.09 -8.59
N PRO A 235 -2.14 9.09 -9.35
CA PRO A 235 -2.85 10.26 -8.83
C PRO A 235 -4.30 9.91 -8.45
N LEU A 236 -4.50 9.01 -7.49
CA LEU A 236 -5.83 8.75 -6.91
C LEU A 236 -6.14 9.68 -5.73
N TYR A 237 -5.42 10.80 -5.60
CA TYR A 237 -5.72 11.87 -4.65
C TYR A 237 -6.06 13.20 -5.34
N ALA A 238 -6.08 13.25 -6.68
CA ALA A 238 -6.61 14.40 -7.40
C ALA A 238 -8.15 14.52 -7.26
N SER A 239 -8.83 13.46 -6.79
CA SER A 239 -10.28 13.40 -6.60
C SER A 239 -10.73 13.34 -5.12
N PHE A 240 -9.80 13.46 -4.17
CA PHE A 240 -10.08 13.33 -2.72
C PHE A 240 -9.90 14.64 -1.93
N LEU A 241 -9.70 15.76 -2.60
CA LEU A 241 -9.99 17.07 -2.04
C LEU A 241 -11.33 17.55 -2.61
N PRO A 242 -12.22 18.13 -1.81
CA PRO A 242 -13.36 18.85 -2.36
C PRO A 242 -12.78 19.96 -3.25
N LEU A 243 -12.99 19.87 -4.55
CA LEU A 243 -13.03 21.03 -5.42
C LEU A 243 -14.11 21.95 -4.84
N LYS A 244 -13.70 22.84 -3.96
CA LYS A 244 -14.47 24.00 -3.55
C LYS A 244 -13.72 25.24 -4.03
N ARG A 245 -14.38 25.92 -4.99
CA ARG A 245 -14.01 27.14 -5.75
C ARG A 245 -13.03 26.84 -6.89
N ILE A 246 -13.41 27.06 -8.14
CA ILE A 246 -14.28 28.11 -8.71
C ILE A 246 -15.50 27.50 -9.39
#